data_AF-A0A1M3EG28-F1
#
_entry.id   AF-A0A1M3EG28-F1
#
_cell.length_a   1.000
_cell.length_b   1.000
_cell.length_c   1.000
_cell.angle_alpha   90.00
_cell.angle_beta   90.00
_cell.angle_gamma   90.00
#
_symmetry.space_group_name_H-M   'P 1'
#
loop_
_entity.id
_entity.type
_entity.pdbx_description
1 polymer ?
#
loop_
_entity_poly.entity_id
_entity_poly.type
_entity_poly.pdbx_seq_one_letter_code
_entity_poly.pdbx_strand_id
1 'polypeptide(L)' 'MRVVVRRLRDDSPGPGEPRYTDVLGDLLEVDDEGVLVRTRRGDVHVPARAIALTKVVPPAPPRRRPRSL' A
#
# COMPACT_ATOMS: atom_id res chain seq x y z
N MET A 1 10.86 2.06 4.75
CA MET A 1 9.84 1.52 5.69
C MET A 1 8.72 0.91 4.86
N ARG A 2 8.29 -0.33 5.12
CA ARG A 2 7.19 -0.93 4.34
C ARG A 2 5.83 -0.51 4.90
N VAL A 3 4.93 -0.06 4.03
CA VAL A 3 3.62 0.49 4.41
C VAL A 3 2.50 -0.08 3.55
N VAL A 4 1.30 -0.07 4.10
CA VAL A 4 0.05 -0.14 3.35
C VAL A 4 -0.62 1.22 3.43
N VAL A 5 -0.99 1.77 2.28
CA VAL A 5 -1.79 2.99 2.14
C VAL A 5 -3.09 2.61 1.46
N ARG A 6 -4.20 2.64 2.20
CA ARG A 6 -5.54 2.47 1.63
C ARG A 6 -5.96 3.79 1.02
N ARG A 7 -6.26 3.77 -0.28
CA ARG A 7 -6.68 4.94 -1.05
C ARG A 7 -8.04 4.76 -1.72
N LEU A 8 -8.73 5.87 -1.96
CA LEU A 8 -9.83 5.92 -2.92
C LEU A 8 -9.29 5.59 -4.31
N ARG A 9 -10.03 4.80 -5.09
CA ARG A 9 -9.66 4.52 -6.49
C ARG A 9 -9.90 5.76 -7.36
N ASP A 10 -9.12 5.88 -8.43
CA ASP A 10 -9.25 6.99 -9.39
C ASP A 10 -10.47 6.80 -10.32
N ASP A 11 -10.92 5.55 -10.49
CA ASP A 11 -12.10 5.21 -11.27
C ASP A 11 -13.38 5.24 -10.42
N SER A 12 -14.54 5.30 -11.09
CA SER A 12 -15.85 5.14 -10.47
C SER A 12 -16.28 3.68 -10.61
N PRO A 13 -16.02 2.81 -9.61
CA PRO A 13 -16.36 1.41 -9.72
C PRO A 13 -17.87 1.19 -9.79
N GLY A 14 -18.28 0.12 -10.45
CA GLY A 14 -19.69 -0.23 -10.62
C GLY A 14 -20.42 -0.60 -9.31
N PRO A 15 -21.75 -0.78 -9.35
CA PRO A 15 -22.51 -1.22 -8.19
C PRO A 15 -21.95 -2.51 -7.59
N GLY A 16 -21.71 -2.51 -6.28
CA GLY A 16 -21.18 -3.67 -5.53
C GLY A 16 -19.66 -3.82 -5.56
N GLU A 17 -18.93 -3.01 -6.33
CA GLU A 17 -17.47 -3.02 -6.34
C GLU A 17 -16.86 -2.13 -5.25
N PRO A 18 -15.66 -2.49 -4.72
CA PRO A 18 -15.01 -1.72 -3.68
C PRO A 18 -14.47 -0.38 -4.23
N ARG A 19 -14.78 0.71 -3.52
CA ARG A 19 -14.29 2.07 -3.79
C ARG A 19 -12.84 2.31 -3.37
N TYR A 20 -12.33 1.51 -2.44
CA TYR A 20 -10.97 1.65 -1.91
C TYR A 20 -10.07 0.51 -2.39
N THR A 21 -8.80 0.83 -2.55
CA THR A 21 -7.74 -0.14 -2.87
C THR A 21 -6.48 0.16 -2.06
N ASP A 22 -5.60 -0.83 -1.94
CA ASP A 22 -4.39 -0.73 -1.11
C ASP A 22 -3.14 -0.61 -1.98
N VAL A 23 -2.31 0.39 -1.69
CA VAL A 23 -0.95 0.52 -2.20
C VAL A 23 0.00 -0.04 -1.16
N LEU A 24 0.72 -1.11 -1.51
CA LEU A 24 1.66 -1.81 -0.62
C LEU A 24 3.07 -1.74 -1.19
N GLY A 25 3.99 -1.17 -0.41
CA GLY A 25 5.37 -1.00 -0.85
C GLY A 25 6.25 -0.29 0.17
N ASP A 26 7.42 0.13 -0.28
CA ASP A 26 8.35 0.89 0.54
C ASP A 26 8.06 2.38 0.41
N LEU A 27 7.83 3.05 1.54
CA LEU A 27 7.65 4.49 1.60
C LEU A 27 8.96 5.18 1.23
N LEU A 28 8.91 6.04 0.22
CA LEU A 28 10.04 6.82 -0.26
C LEU A 28 9.97 8.26 0.26
N GLU A 29 8.81 8.90 0.13
CA GLU A 29 8.62 10.32 0.44
C GLU A 29 7.24 10.56 1.08
N VAL A 30 7.17 11.61 1.90
CA VAL A 30 5.95 12.14 2.51
C VAL A 30 6.05 13.66 2.44
N ASP A 31 5.03 14.30 1.88
CA ASP A 31 4.91 15.75 1.79
C ASP A 31 3.43 16.17 1.90
N ASP A 32 3.16 17.45 1.66
CA ASP A 32 1.81 18.01 1.72
C ASP A 32 0.91 17.52 0.56
N GLU A 33 1.49 17.06 -0.55
CA GLU A 33 0.74 16.51 -1.68
C GLU A 33 0.33 15.06 -1.47
N GLY A 34 1.12 14.30 -0.69
CA GLY A 34 0.79 12.95 -0.29
C GLY A 34 2.00 12.09 0.07
N VAL A 35 2.00 10.86 -0.47
CA VAL A 35 3.06 9.88 -0.21
C VAL A 35 3.50 9.19 -1.49
N LEU A 36 4.81 9.01 -1.64
CA LEU A 36 5.40 8.21 -2.71
C LEU A 36 5.76 6.82 -2.19
N VAL A 37 5.22 5.78 -2.82
CA VAL A 37 5.43 4.38 -2.42
C VAL A 37 6.02 3.57 -3.57
N ARG A 38 7.19 2.97 -3.36
CA ARG A 38 7.79 2.01 -4.29
C ARG A 38 7.09 0.66 -4.18
N THR A 39 6.26 0.34 -5.17
CA THR A 39 5.60 -0.96 -5.25
C THR A 39 6.42 -1.94 -6.10
N ARG A 40 5.97 -3.20 -6.18
CA ARG A 40 6.57 -4.20 -7.09
C ARG A 40 6.37 -3.87 -8.57
N ARG A 41 5.42 -2.98 -8.92
CA ARG A 41 5.08 -2.60 -10.29
C ARG A 41 5.59 -1.22 -10.67
N GLY A 42 6.42 -0.60 -9.82
CA GLY A 42 6.88 0.77 -9.96
C GLY A 42 6.41 1.67 -8.83
N ASP A 43 6.83 2.92 -8.90
CA ASP A 43 6.53 3.94 -7.89
C ASP A 43 5.10 4.47 -8.10
N VAL A 44 4.37 4.64 -7.00
CA VAL A 44 2.99 5.11 -6.98
C VAL A 44 2.89 6.28 -6.03
N HIS A 45 2.51 7.45 -6.55
CA HIS A 45 2.14 8.59 -5.74
C HIS A 45 0.67 8.46 -5.31
N VAL A 46 0.40 8.57 -4.01
CA VAL A 46 -0.96 8.57 -3.46
C VAL A 46 -1.26 9.97 -2.92
N PRO A 47 -2.18 10.74 -3.55
CA PRO A 47 -2.52 12.07 -3.09
C PRO A 47 -3.11 12.06 -1.68
N ALA A 48 -2.75 13.02 -0.83
CA ALA A 48 -3.21 13.13 0.55
C ALA A 48 -4.74 13.03 0.68
N ARG A 49 -5.47 13.73 -0.20
CA ARG A 49 -6.95 13.72 -0.24
C ARG A 49 -7.57 12.34 -0.51
N ALA A 50 -6.82 11.42 -1.10
CA ALA A 50 -7.31 10.09 -1.45
C ALA A 50 -6.99 9.06 -0.36
N ILE A 51 -6.15 9.38 0.62
CA ILE A 51 -5.74 8.46 1.68
C ILE A 51 -6.88 8.29 2.69
N ALA A 52 -7.33 7.06 2.87
CA ALA A 52 -8.31 6.71 3.90
C ALA A 52 -7.65 6.17 5.16
N LEU A 53 -6.57 5.40 5.02
CA LEU A 53 -5.85 4.81 6.15
C LEU A 53 -4.41 4.47 5.75
N THR A 54 -3.50 4.58 6.72
CA THR A 54 -2.12 4.10 6.59
C THR A 54 -1.79 3.14 7.72
N LYS A 55 -0.89 2.19 7.45
CA LYS A 55 -0.24 1.40 8.50
C LYS A 55 1.16 0.96 8.08
N VAL A 56 2.06 0.86 9.06
CA VAL A 56 3.36 0.22 8.89
C VAL A 56 3.16 -1.30 8.80
N VAL A 57 3.86 -1.93 7.86
CA VAL A 57 3.91 -3.38 7.73
C VAL A 57 5.04 -3.89 8.62
N PRO A 58 4.77 -4.81 9.57
CA PRO A 58 5.82 -5.44 10.36
C PRO A 58 6.84 -6.19 9.48
N PRO A 59 8.10 -6.34 9.94
CA PRO A 59 9.06 -7.21 9.26
C PRO A 59 8.49 -8.62 9.05
N ALA A 60 8.90 -9.27 7.96
CA ALA A 60 8.47 -10.64 7.70
C ALA A 60 8.93 -11.56 8.85
N PRO A 61 8.08 -12.49 9.32
CA PRO A 61 8.48 -13.43 10.36
C PRO A 61 9.66 -14.30 9.89
N PRO A 62 10.51 -14.79 10.81
CA PRO A 62 11.60 -15.69 10.47
C PRO A 62 11.12 -16.90 9.66
N ARG A 63 11.88 -17.28 8.62
CA ARG A 63 11.53 -18.43 7.78
C ARG A 63 11.55 -19.71 8.62
N ARG A 64 10.47 -20.50 8.55
CA ARG A 64 10.43 -21.83 9.16
C ARG A 64 11.41 -22.77 8.44
N ARG A 65 12.06 -23.67 9.19
CA ARG A 65 12.89 -24.72 8.59
C ARG A 65 12.03 -25.60 7.67
N PRO A 66 12.58 -26.12 6.56
CA PRO A 66 11.89 -27.12 5.74
C PRO A 66 11.48 -28.31 6.60
N ARG A 67 10.35 -28.94 6.28
CA ARG A 67 9.95 -30.20 6.91
C ARG A 67 10.91 -31.29 6.39
N SER A 68 11.59 -32.00 7.26
CA SER A 68 12.29 -33.24 6.87
C SER A 68 11.24 -34.26 6.44
N LEU A 69 11.50 -34.97 5.34
CA LEU A 69 10.75 -36.18 4.97
C LEU A 69 11.06 -37.29 5.98
#